data_AF-A0AAV9VMM3-F1
#
_entry.id   AF-A0AAV9VMM3-F1
#
_cell.length_a   1.000
_cell.length_b   1.000
_cell.length_c   1.000
_cell.angle_alpha   90.00
_cell.angle_beta   90.00
_cell.angle_gamma   90.00
#
_symmetry.space_group_name_H-M   'P 1'
#
loop_
_entity.id
_entity.type
_entity.pdbx_description
1 polymer ?
#
loop_
_entity_poly.entity_id
_entity_poly.type
_entity_poly.pdbx_seq_one_letter_code
_entity_poly.pdbx_strand_id
1 'polypeptide(L)'
;MSSFIQNPRVVRLLAPVGILLTVAFLVFHVYGSPSTAAIPSIGNYGQNGPPRFQPPEASVQHNVVRGDKIVWTNDNGTVWQSVGRDPNRPECWTYEDRYGVYKKLSSKAARIISENNRGSGNRRAVLLRLGGNQAWGSHFIWHVRSLVIEAGHLAGYDVIIYVHLDMDWVKQKAWLEKVPKELRPLVQVFSTQDLRKWIPKPAEFKNVYEQNHTPVQMFMAQNPKYDFVYTVENDVRLIGRWDTFLSDVDTEYAFHRKHQGKDQNLSDIPDLVTFQSVRRPRPDWPWFKAESENACLKKFGGKENVRSSLGVMWGWSRKLTDSLTDYNKGGLNCYFEYFAPSVAYHQDLTTFFYQHPLYCPNRPSPSERHSMVPEDVGKNDPRLVQYDKVAVGCTYYFVKVHAQPFWETWHRNPEACRPPALVHPVKGDYYN
;
A
#
# COMPACT_ATOMS: atom_id res chain seq x y z
N MET A 1 -21.69 -42.50 -66.01
CA MET A 1 -21.18 -41.30 -66.68
C MET A 1 -22.21 -40.18 -66.55
N SER A 2 -22.03 -39.30 -65.58
CA SER A 2 -22.69 -37.99 -65.51
C SER A 2 -21.82 -37.12 -64.61
N SER A 3 -21.15 -36.14 -65.22
CA SER A 3 -20.17 -35.26 -64.60
C SER A 3 -20.87 -34.06 -63.96
N PHE A 4 -20.85 -33.98 -62.63
CA PHE A 4 -21.19 -32.76 -61.90
C PHE A 4 -20.01 -31.79 -61.94
N ILE A 5 -20.15 -30.71 -62.70
CA ILE A 5 -19.24 -29.57 -62.74
C ILE A 5 -19.53 -28.70 -61.52
N GLN A 6 -18.65 -28.71 -60.52
CA GLN A 6 -18.69 -27.77 -59.40
C GLN A 6 -18.16 -26.40 -59.86
N ASN A 7 -18.99 -25.37 -59.67
CA ASN A 7 -18.72 -23.99 -60.04
C ASN A 7 -17.76 -23.34 -59.01
N PRO A 8 -16.51 -22.97 -59.37
CA PRO A 8 -15.48 -22.56 -58.40
C PRO A 8 -15.62 -21.11 -57.91
N ARG A 9 -16.74 -20.42 -58.21
CA ARG A 9 -16.93 -19.00 -57.85
C ARG A 9 -17.61 -18.75 -56.49
N VAL A 10 -18.13 -19.78 -55.82
CA VAL A 10 -18.79 -19.61 -54.50
C VAL A 10 -17.83 -19.80 -53.31
N VAL A 11 -16.64 -20.39 -53.53
CA VAL A 11 -15.69 -20.70 -52.45
C VAL A 11 -14.83 -19.48 -52.02
N ARG A 12 -14.81 -18.39 -52.80
CA ARG A 12 -13.94 -17.22 -52.52
C ARG A 12 -14.55 -16.13 -51.64
N LEU A 13 -15.82 -16.24 -51.23
CA LEU A 13 -16.47 -15.26 -50.35
C LEU A 13 -16.77 -15.77 -48.94
N LEU A 14 -16.71 -17.08 -48.69
CA LEU A 14 -16.99 -17.65 -47.36
C LEU A 14 -15.73 -17.76 -46.47
N ALA A 15 -14.54 -17.90 -47.07
CA ALA A 15 -13.29 -17.97 -46.30
C ALA A 15 -12.92 -16.67 -45.56
N PRO A 16 -13.06 -15.46 -46.13
CA PRO A 16 -12.76 -14.23 -45.39
C PRO A 16 -13.80 -13.94 -44.30
N VAL A 17 -15.08 -14.27 -44.52
CA VAL A 17 -16.16 -14.05 -43.54
C VAL A 17 -16.03 -15.00 -42.35
N GLY A 18 -15.68 -16.27 -42.59
CA GLY A 18 -15.38 -17.21 -41.52
C GLY A 18 -14.21 -16.75 -40.64
N ILE A 19 -13.13 -16.28 -41.26
CA ILE A 19 -11.96 -15.75 -40.53
C ILE A 19 -12.31 -14.47 -39.76
N LEU A 20 -13.08 -13.55 -40.35
CA LEU A 20 -13.52 -12.33 -39.68
C LEU A 20 -14.44 -12.61 -38.49
N LEU A 21 -15.36 -13.57 -38.62
CA LEU A 21 -16.24 -13.98 -37.51
C LEU A 21 -15.46 -14.72 -36.43
N THR A 22 -14.45 -15.51 -36.77
CA THR A 22 -13.63 -16.23 -35.79
C THR A 22 -12.71 -15.27 -35.04
N VAL A 23 -12.14 -14.27 -35.72
CA VAL A 23 -11.36 -13.19 -35.10
C VAL A 23 -12.26 -12.28 -34.27
N ALA A 24 -13.45 -11.93 -34.74
CA ALA A 24 -14.41 -11.15 -33.95
C ALA A 24 -14.86 -11.92 -32.69
N PHE A 25 -15.10 -13.24 -32.79
CA PHE A 25 -15.46 -14.09 -31.66
C PHE A 25 -14.29 -14.23 -30.66
N LEU A 26 -13.05 -14.40 -31.14
CA LEU A 26 -11.85 -14.41 -30.30
C LEU A 26 -11.59 -13.05 -29.64
N VAL A 27 -11.78 -11.93 -30.35
CA VAL A 27 -11.66 -10.60 -29.76
C VAL A 27 -12.77 -10.35 -28.73
N PHE A 28 -13.99 -10.81 -28.96
CA PHE A 28 -15.08 -10.69 -27.97
C PHE A 28 -14.87 -11.58 -26.74
N HIS A 29 -14.20 -12.73 -26.87
CA HIS A 29 -13.93 -13.63 -25.75
C HIS A 29 -12.61 -13.34 -25.03
N VAL A 30 -11.62 -12.76 -25.70
CA VAL A 30 -10.31 -12.39 -25.12
C VAL A 30 -10.31 -10.95 -24.61
N TYR A 31 -11.08 -10.05 -25.23
CA TYR A 31 -11.22 -8.63 -24.87
C TYR A 31 -12.65 -8.24 -24.51
N GLY A 32 -13.53 -9.21 -24.22
CA GLY A 32 -14.75 -8.91 -23.49
C GLY A 32 -14.33 -8.22 -22.20
N SER A 33 -14.61 -6.91 -22.11
CA SER A 33 -14.40 -6.11 -20.89
C SER A 33 -14.80 -6.98 -19.72
N PRO A 34 -13.97 -7.14 -18.67
CA PRO A 34 -14.39 -7.83 -17.48
C PRO A 34 -15.70 -7.15 -17.07
N SER A 35 -16.80 -7.88 -17.26
CA SER A 35 -18.12 -7.51 -16.78
C SER A 35 -17.88 -7.03 -15.38
N THR A 36 -18.17 -5.75 -15.13
CA THR A 36 -18.03 -5.08 -13.85
C THR A 36 -18.42 -6.07 -12.77
N ALA A 37 -17.42 -6.71 -12.16
CA ALA A 37 -17.67 -7.66 -11.11
C ALA A 37 -18.43 -6.85 -10.08
N ALA A 38 -19.69 -7.21 -9.85
CA ALA A 38 -20.51 -6.53 -8.88
C ALA A 38 -19.70 -6.52 -7.61
N ILE A 39 -19.20 -5.32 -7.25
CA ILE A 39 -18.53 -5.07 -5.99
C ILE A 39 -19.48 -5.68 -4.97
N PRO A 40 -19.03 -6.62 -4.10
CA PRO A 40 -19.90 -7.13 -3.07
C PRO A 40 -20.47 -5.91 -2.37
N SER A 41 -21.80 -5.74 -2.48
CA SER A 41 -22.50 -4.74 -1.70
C SER A 41 -22.03 -4.97 -0.28
N ILE A 42 -21.28 -4.00 0.26
CA ILE A 42 -21.06 -3.88 1.68
C ILE A 42 -22.45 -4.07 2.28
N GLY A 43 -22.61 -5.17 3.04
CA GLY A 43 -23.91 -5.78 3.27
C GLY A 43 -24.96 -4.74 3.67
N ASN A 44 -26.20 -4.98 3.26
CA ASN A 44 -27.38 -4.28 3.77
C ASN A 44 -27.49 -4.48 5.30
N TYR A 45 -26.62 -3.80 6.05
CA TYR A 45 -26.70 -3.67 7.48
C TYR A 45 -27.84 -2.68 7.76
N GLY A 46 -28.93 -3.20 8.33
CA GLY A 46 -30.23 -2.56 8.49
C GLY A 46 -30.23 -1.07 8.88
N GLN A 47 -31.23 -0.38 8.35
CA GLN A 47 -31.47 1.06 8.46
C GLN A 47 -31.89 1.58 9.85
N ASN A 48 -31.91 0.73 10.89
CA ASN A 48 -32.38 1.11 12.24
C ASN A 48 -31.25 1.46 13.23
N GLY A 49 -30.04 1.75 12.74
CA GLY A 49 -28.93 2.23 13.56
C GLY A 49 -28.91 3.77 13.66
N PRO A 50 -28.19 4.34 14.64
CA PRO A 50 -27.90 5.77 14.63
C PRO A 50 -27.35 6.17 13.26
N PRO A 51 -27.63 7.40 12.77
CA PRO A 51 -27.23 7.81 11.42
C PRO A 51 -25.74 7.50 11.23
N ARG A 52 -25.35 6.87 10.13
CA ARG A 52 -23.95 6.46 9.84
C ARG A 52 -23.13 7.65 9.34
N PHE A 53 -21.81 7.63 9.48
CA PHE A 53 -20.97 8.60 8.76
C PHE A 53 -21.13 8.32 7.26
N GLN A 54 -21.40 9.34 6.46
CA GLN A 54 -21.43 9.21 5.01
C GLN A 54 -20.02 9.46 4.50
N PRO A 55 -19.35 8.44 3.93
CA PRO A 55 -18.02 8.66 3.40
C PRO A 55 -18.06 9.61 2.20
N PRO A 56 -16.96 10.33 1.93
CA PRO A 56 -16.90 11.16 0.74
C PRO A 56 -16.99 10.31 -0.53
N GLU A 57 -17.52 10.91 -1.59
CA GLU A 57 -17.53 10.33 -2.93
C GLU A 57 -16.87 11.31 -3.90
N ALA A 58 -16.19 10.76 -4.91
CA ALA A 58 -15.64 11.55 -5.98
C ALA A 58 -16.76 12.24 -6.76
N SER A 59 -16.62 13.53 -7.05
CA SER A 59 -17.56 14.24 -7.92
C SER A 59 -17.47 13.77 -9.38
N VAL A 60 -16.30 13.25 -9.78
CA VAL A 60 -16.02 12.72 -11.12
C VAL A 60 -15.97 11.19 -11.06
N GLN A 61 -16.96 10.54 -11.68
CA GLN A 61 -17.16 9.08 -11.62
C GLN A 61 -16.73 8.34 -12.91
N HIS A 62 -16.11 9.02 -13.86
CA HIS A 62 -15.67 8.44 -15.13
C HIS A 62 -14.15 8.33 -15.22
N ASN A 63 -13.66 7.37 -16.02
CA ASN A 63 -12.24 7.07 -16.14
C ASN A 63 -11.45 8.26 -16.67
N VAL A 64 -10.47 8.70 -15.87
CA VAL A 64 -9.55 9.79 -16.24
C VAL A 64 -8.23 9.30 -16.83
N VAL A 65 -8.00 7.99 -16.87
CA VAL A 65 -6.88 7.39 -17.61
C VAL A 65 -7.35 7.05 -19.01
N ARG A 66 -6.85 7.80 -19.99
CA ARG A 66 -7.13 7.58 -21.42
C ARG A 66 -6.49 6.28 -21.93
N GLY A 67 -6.94 5.80 -23.08
CA GLY A 67 -6.39 4.58 -23.70
C GLY A 67 -4.89 4.65 -24.04
N ASP A 68 -4.33 5.85 -24.19
CA ASP A 68 -2.89 6.13 -24.34
C ASP A 68 -2.16 6.31 -23.00
N LYS A 69 -2.81 5.93 -21.89
CA LYS A 69 -2.33 6.01 -20.50
C LYS A 69 -2.14 7.43 -19.97
N ILE A 70 -2.55 8.47 -20.70
CA ILE A 70 -2.52 9.84 -20.20
C ILE A 70 -3.61 10.03 -19.14
N VAL A 71 -3.23 10.60 -18.00
CA VAL A 71 -4.17 10.99 -16.95
C VAL A 71 -4.70 12.39 -17.24
N TRP A 72 -6.01 12.52 -17.28
CA TRP A 72 -6.71 13.80 -17.39
C TRP A 72 -6.87 14.41 -16.01
N THR A 73 -6.20 15.55 -15.80
CA THR A 73 -5.95 16.07 -14.45
C THR A 73 -6.45 17.48 -14.23
N ASN A 74 -6.95 18.13 -15.29
CA ASN A 74 -7.50 19.50 -15.29
C ASN A 74 -6.60 20.54 -14.61
N ASP A 75 -5.29 20.32 -14.57
CA ASP A 75 -4.33 21.19 -13.90
C ASP A 75 -3.49 22.06 -14.86
N ASN A 76 -3.80 22.03 -16.17
CA ASN A 76 -3.14 22.77 -17.26
C ASN A 76 -1.59 22.73 -17.22
N GLY A 77 -1.02 21.73 -16.55
CA GLY A 77 0.39 21.68 -16.18
C GLY A 77 1.07 20.43 -16.69
N THR A 78 1.44 19.55 -15.77
CA THR A 78 2.22 18.35 -16.05
C THR A 78 1.35 17.26 -16.65
N VAL A 79 1.79 16.68 -17.77
CA VAL A 79 1.15 15.47 -18.31
C VAL A 79 1.59 14.28 -17.46
N TRP A 80 0.64 13.67 -16.77
CA TRP A 80 0.88 12.45 -16.02
C TRP A 80 0.49 11.25 -16.85
N GLN A 81 1.29 10.19 -16.78
CA GLN A 81 1.01 8.94 -17.47
C GLN A 81 0.95 7.80 -16.45
N SER A 82 -0.14 7.04 -16.52
CA SER A 82 -0.29 5.81 -15.75
C SER A 82 0.71 4.78 -16.24
N VAL A 83 1.49 4.22 -15.33
CA VAL A 83 2.46 3.17 -15.63
C VAL A 83 2.18 1.94 -14.79
N GLY A 84 2.35 0.77 -15.41
CA GLY A 84 1.99 -0.49 -14.78
C GLY A 84 0.49 -0.76 -14.91
N ARG A 85 -0.18 -0.97 -13.78
CA ARG A 85 -1.61 -1.29 -13.73
C ARG A 85 -2.45 -0.01 -13.77
N ASP A 86 -3.53 -0.07 -14.54
CA ASP A 86 -4.56 0.97 -14.50
C ASP A 86 -5.24 1.00 -13.12
N PRO A 87 -5.77 2.16 -12.69
CA PRO A 87 -6.54 2.21 -11.46
C PRO A 87 -7.72 1.24 -11.54
N ASN A 88 -7.94 0.46 -10.47
CA ASN A 88 -9.06 -0.48 -10.37
C ASN A 88 -10.42 0.22 -10.44
N ARG A 89 -10.43 1.53 -10.21
CA ARG A 89 -11.63 2.33 -10.11
C ARG A 89 -11.53 3.54 -11.04
N PRO A 90 -12.63 3.89 -11.74
CA PRO A 90 -12.60 4.91 -12.76
C PRO A 90 -12.61 6.32 -12.18
N GLU A 91 -13.01 6.52 -10.92
CA GLU A 91 -13.24 7.85 -10.39
C GLU A 91 -12.00 8.75 -10.31
N CYS A 92 -12.26 10.05 -10.22
CA CYS A 92 -11.26 11.09 -10.04
C CYS A 92 -11.64 11.99 -8.88
N TRP A 93 -10.69 12.28 -8.01
CA TRP A 93 -10.92 13.01 -6.77
C TRP A 93 -10.39 14.43 -6.92
N THR A 94 -11.23 15.44 -6.69
CA THR A 94 -10.71 16.78 -6.36
C THR A 94 -10.19 16.80 -4.92
N TYR A 95 -9.38 17.80 -4.58
CA TYR A 95 -8.90 17.95 -3.20
C TYR A 95 -10.07 18.14 -2.22
N GLU A 96 -11.12 18.86 -2.64
CA GLU A 96 -12.31 19.09 -1.83
C GLU A 96 -13.16 17.83 -1.68
N ASP A 97 -13.34 17.03 -2.73
CA ASP A 97 -14.03 15.74 -2.64
C ASP A 97 -13.34 14.85 -1.60
N ARG A 98 -12.01 14.79 -1.65
CA ARG A 98 -11.23 13.92 -0.77
C ARG A 98 -11.23 14.38 0.68
N TYR A 99 -11.06 15.69 0.92
CA TYR A 99 -10.77 16.21 2.26
C TYR A 99 -11.82 17.13 2.86
N GLY A 100 -12.77 17.65 2.06
CA GLY A 100 -13.76 18.64 2.50
C GLY A 100 -14.52 18.23 3.75
N VAL A 101 -15.00 16.97 3.77
CA VAL A 101 -15.73 16.39 4.92
C VAL A 101 -14.88 16.26 6.19
N TYR A 102 -13.55 16.28 6.09
CA TYR A 102 -12.62 16.18 7.21
C TYR A 102 -12.09 17.54 7.70
N LYS A 103 -12.33 18.62 6.95
CA LYS A 103 -11.92 19.98 7.33
C LYS A 103 -12.66 20.44 8.57
N LYS A 104 -13.99 20.29 8.57
CA LYS A 104 -14.89 20.67 9.67
C LYS A 104 -15.52 19.42 10.25
N LEU A 105 -15.00 18.97 11.38
CA LEU A 105 -15.43 17.74 12.01
C LEU A 105 -16.76 17.94 12.75
N SER A 106 -17.77 17.13 12.43
CA SER A 106 -18.98 17.06 13.23
C SER A 106 -18.68 16.44 14.60
N SER A 107 -19.51 16.74 15.62
CA SER A 107 -19.38 16.13 16.96
C SER A 107 -19.40 14.59 16.90
N LYS A 108 -20.22 14.04 16.00
CA LYS A 108 -20.30 12.60 15.75
C LYS A 108 -19.02 12.04 15.14
N ALA A 109 -18.45 12.71 14.12
CA ALA A 109 -17.20 12.26 13.52
C ALA A 109 -16.03 12.37 14.51
N ALA A 110 -16.00 13.42 15.34
CA ALA A 110 -15.04 13.55 16.43
C ALA A 110 -15.13 12.40 17.43
N ARG A 111 -16.36 12.00 17.80
CA ARG A 111 -16.60 10.85 18.66
C ARG A 111 -16.09 9.56 18.03
N ILE A 112 -16.46 9.28 16.77
CA ILE A 112 -16.01 8.10 16.02
C ILE A 112 -14.48 7.98 16.07
N ILE A 113 -13.78 9.09 15.82
CA ILE A 113 -12.32 9.12 15.89
C ILE A 113 -11.82 8.80 17.30
N SER A 114 -12.31 9.52 18.31
CA SER A 114 -11.82 9.38 19.69
C SER A 114 -12.12 8.02 20.33
N GLU A 115 -13.12 7.30 19.81
CA GLU A 115 -13.57 6.01 20.32
C GLU A 115 -13.11 4.83 19.44
N ASN A 116 -12.37 5.07 18.35
CA ASN A 116 -12.06 4.05 17.33
C ASN A 116 -11.57 2.71 17.91
N ASN A 117 -10.69 2.76 18.92
CA ASN A 117 -10.06 1.56 19.50
C ASN A 117 -10.81 1.03 20.74
N ARG A 118 -11.90 1.67 21.17
CA ARG A 118 -12.59 1.33 22.43
C ARG A 118 -13.51 0.13 22.24
N GLY A 119 -13.24 -0.95 23.00
CA GLY A 119 -14.09 -2.14 23.01
C GLY A 119 -14.16 -2.86 21.67
N SER A 120 -13.22 -2.60 20.75
CA SER A 120 -13.19 -3.25 19.45
C SER A 120 -12.72 -4.70 19.60
N GLY A 121 -13.45 -5.63 18.98
CA GLY A 121 -13.01 -7.01 18.75
C GLY A 121 -12.08 -7.14 17.54
N ASN A 122 -11.55 -6.02 17.03
CA ASN A 122 -10.74 -5.98 15.82
C ASN A 122 -9.41 -6.69 16.05
N ARG A 123 -9.08 -7.61 15.14
CA ARG A 123 -7.80 -8.34 15.12
C ARG A 123 -6.77 -7.71 14.18
N ARG A 124 -7.11 -6.58 13.56
CA ARG A 124 -6.27 -5.82 12.63
C ARG A 124 -6.10 -4.38 13.10
N ALA A 125 -4.91 -3.81 12.87
CA ALA A 125 -4.67 -2.40 13.17
C ALA A 125 -3.87 -1.66 12.09
N VAL A 126 -3.91 -0.33 12.14
CA VAL A 126 -3.05 0.57 11.37
C VAL A 126 -2.21 1.40 12.34
N LEU A 127 -0.89 1.35 12.17
CA LEU A 127 0.09 2.15 12.88
C LEU A 127 0.53 3.32 12.00
N LEU A 128 0.03 4.51 12.30
CA LEU A 128 0.57 5.74 11.71
C LEU A 128 1.85 6.12 12.46
N ARG A 129 3.00 5.98 11.81
CA ARG A 129 4.33 6.17 12.41
C ARG A 129 4.75 7.63 12.36
N LEU A 130 5.00 8.24 13.52
CA LEU A 130 5.42 9.65 13.65
C LEU A 130 6.74 9.79 14.43
N GLY A 131 7.46 10.87 14.16
CA GLY A 131 8.61 11.31 14.96
C GLY A 131 8.29 12.58 15.78
N GLY A 132 9.16 12.91 16.74
CA GLY A 132 9.01 14.08 17.61
C GLY A 132 9.03 15.45 16.90
N ASN A 133 9.44 15.49 15.63
CA ASN A 133 9.40 16.69 14.79
C ASN A 133 8.11 16.82 13.96
N GLN A 134 7.16 15.90 14.09
CA GLN A 134 5.88 15.99 13.38
C GLN A 134 5.15 17.29 13.72
N ALA A 135 4.84 18.06 12.68
CA ALA A 135 3.91 19.17 12.73
C ALA A 135 2.47 18.70 12.50
N TRP A 136 1.55 19.32 13.23
CA TRP A 136 0.11 19.06 13.16
C TRP A 136 -0.56 20.10 12.27
N GLY A 137 -0.04 20.28 11.05
CA GLY A 137 -0.64 21.16 10.05
C GLY A 137 -2.01 20.67 9.60
N SER A 138 -2.85 21.58 9.09
CA SER A 138 -4.25 21.26 8.72
C SER A 138 -4.35 20.10 7.74
N HIS A 139 -3.47 20.05 6.74
CA HIS A 139 -3.42 18.96 5.74
C HIS A 139 -3.15 17.60 6.38
N PHE A 140 -2.18 17.56 7.29
CA PHE A 140 -1.87 16.36 8.04
C PHE A 140 -3.05 15.93 8.90
N ILE A 141 -3.67 16.87 9.62
CA ILE A 141 -4.86 16.59 10.45
C ILE A 141 -5.99 15.98 9.61
N TRP A 142 -6.28 16.52 8.43
CA TRP A 142 -7.34 15.98 7.57
C TRP A 142 -7.01 14.59 7.04
N HIS A 143 -5.74 14.33 6.74
CA HIS A 143 -5.24 13.00 6.40
C HIS A 143 -5.40 12.01 7.55
N VAL A 144 -5.01 12.36 8.79
CA VAL A 144 -5.17 11.46 9.94
C VAL A 144 -6.65 11.22 10.24
N ARG A 145 -7.50 12.25 10.17
CA ARG A 145 -8.95 12.11 10.32
C ARG A 145 -9.53 11.15 9.28
N SER A 146 -9.11 11.27 8.02
CA SER A 146 -9.58 10.37 6.97
C SER A 146 -9.09 8.94 7.19
N LEU A 147 -7.84 8.74 7.61
CA LEU A 147 -7.31 7.42 7.96
C LEU A 147 -8.12 6.76 9.08
N VAL A 148 -8.39 7.47 10.18
CA VAL A 148 -9.13 6.92 11.32
C VAL A 148 -10.57 6.60 10.93
N ILE A 149 -11.26 7.49 10.23
CA ILE A 149 -12.67 7.25 9.86
C ILE A 149 -12.77 6.14 8.79
N GLU A 150 -11.93 6.18 7.76
CA GLU A 150 -12.04 5.23 6.65
C GLU A 150 -11.45 3.87 7.02
N ALA A 151 -10.16 3.81 7.38
CA ALA A 151 -9.57 2.52 7.75
C ALA A 151 -10.13 1.99 9.08
N GLY A 152 -10.32 2.88 10.06
CA GLY A 152 -10.76 2.46 11.38
C GLY A 152 -12.24 2.12 11.44
N HIS A 153 -13.10 3.12 11.24
CA HIS A 153 -14.55 2.96 11.40
C HIS A 153 -15.22 2.19 10.24
N LEU A 154 -14.80 2.41 8.99
CA LEU A 154 -15.45 1.76 7.83
C LEU A 154 -14.84 0.40 7.48
N ALA A 155 -13.52 0.25 7.57
CA ALA A 155 -12.84 -1.02 7.26
C ALA A 155 -12.57 -1.93 8.47
N GLY A 156 -12.87 -1.48 9.69
CA GLY A 156 -12.78 -2.33 10.89
C GLY A 156 -11.35 -2.54 11.41
N TYR A 157 -10.52 -1.49 11.35
CA TYR A 157 -9.18 -1.50 11.95
C TYR A 157 -9.17 -0.71 13.26
N ASP A 158 -8.32 -1.12 14.20
CA ASP A 158 -7.87 -0.18 15.22
C ASP A 158 -6.83 0.76 14.59
N VAL A 159 -6.83 2.04 14.94
CA VAL A 159 -5.87 3.03 14.42
C VAL A 159 -5.07 3.60 15.58
N ILE A 160 -3.76 3.43 15.52
CA ILE A 160 -2.81 3.86 16.53
C ILE A 160 -1.87 4.87 15.90
N ILE A 161 -1.80 6.05 16.52
CA ILE A 161 -0.81 7.07 16.18
C ILE A 161 0.42 6.75 17.01
N TYR A 162 1.39 6.07 16.40
CA TYR A 162 2.54 5.48 17.08
C TYR A 162 3.77 6.39 16.95
N VAL A 163 4.16 7.01 18.05
CA VAL A 163 5.06 8.18 18.04
C VAL A 163 6.38 7.86 18.74
N HIS A 164 7.48 8.03 18.01
CA HIS A 164 8.82 7.98 18.57
C HIS A 164 9.19 9.32 19.21
N LEU A 165 9.35 9.35 20.54
CA LEU A 165 9.71 10.54 21.31
C LEU A 165 10.94 10.27 22.20
N ASP A 166 12.11 10.73 21.75
CA ASP A 166 13.33 10.79 22.55
C ASP A 166 13.50 12.20 23.15
N MET A 167 12.65 12.55 24.11
CA MET A 167 12.66 13.85 24.76
C MET A 167 12.26 13.75 26.24
N ASP A 168 12.57 14.79 27.01
CA ASP A 168 12.12 14.88 28.40
C ASP A 168 10.59 15.01 28.51
N TRP A 169 10.07 14.70 29.69
CA TRP A 169 8.63 14.72 29.98
C TRP A 169 7.97 16.08 29.67
N VAL A 170 8.65 17.19 29.90
CA VAL A 170 8.09 18.54 29.68
C VAL A 170 7.86 18.76 28.18
N LYS A 171 8.86 18.44 27.36
CA LYS A 171 8.74 18.52 25.90
C LYS A 171 7.73 17.53 25.34
N GLN A 172 7.70 16.32 25.88
CA GLN A 172 6.74 15.29 25.49
C GLN A 172 5.30 15.74 25.77
N LYS A 173 5.03 16.30 26.95
CA LYS A 173 3.71 16.86 27.29
C LYS A 173 3.33 18.00 26.33
N ALA A 174 4.25 18.92 26.06
CA ALA A 174 4.02 20.01 25.12
C ALA A 174 3.78 19.50 23.68
N TRP A 175 4.42 18.40 23.28
CA TRP A 175 4.15 17.75 21.98
C TRP A 175 2.73 17.18 21.94
N LEU A 176 2.31 16.45 22.98
CA LEU A 176 0.98 15.84 23.06
C LEU A 176 -0.16 16.88 23.10
N GLU A 177 0.09 18.06 23.67
CA GLU A 177 -0.87 19.17 23.68
C GLU A 177 -1.16 19.72 22.28
N LYS A 178 -0.23 19.59 21.33
CA LYS A 178 -0.42 19.99 19.92
C LYS A 178 -1.31 19.03 19.14
N VAL A 179 -1.42 17.78 19.59
CA VAL A 179 -2.27 16.78 18.94
C VAL A 179 -3.74 17.21 19.07
N PRO A 180 -4.54 17.21 17.97
CA PRO A 180 -5.97 17.50 18.03
C PRO A 180 -6.70 16.62 19.07
N LYS A 181 -7.63 17.22 19.81
CA LYS A 181 -8.26 16.58 20.98
C LYS A 181 -8.90 15.24 20.64
N GLU A 182 -9.53 15.13 19.48
CA GLU A 182 -10.17 13.92 18.99
C GLU A 182 -9.16 12.78 18.70
N LEU A 183 -7.91 13.11 18.36
CA LEU A 183 -6.86 12.15 18.02
C LEU A 183 -6.02 11.71 19.22
N ARG A 184 -5.98 12.51 20.30
CA ARG A 184 -5.18 12.21 21.50
C ARG A 184 -5.39 10.79 22.08
N PRO A 185 -6.62 10.25 22.16
CA PRO A 185 -6.85 8.90 22.68
C PRO A 185 -6.19 7.79 21.85
N LEU A 186 -5.82 8.07 20.60
CA LEU A 186 -5.21 7.11 19.67
C LEU A 186 -3.68 7.13 19.74
N VAL A 187 -3.08 8.08 20.48
CA VAL A 187 -1.64 8.25 20.56
C VAL A 187 -1.03 7.23 21.51
N GLN A 188 -0.04 6.50 21.02
CA GLN A 188 0.86 5.68 21.82
C GLN A 188 2.30 6.13 21.55
N VAL A 189 3.09 6.23 22.61
CA VAL A 189 4.46 6.76 22.56
C VAL A 189 5.46 5.67 22.92
N PHE A 190 6.64 5.74 22.31
CA PHE A 190 7.79 4.93 22.68
C PHE A 190 9.09 5.72 22.48
N SER A 191 10.16 5.27 23.12
CA SER A 191 11.50 5.84 23.01
C SER A 191 12.52 4.83 22.47
N THR A 192 13.68 5.32 22.06
CA THR A 192 14.85 4.48 21.75
C THR A 192 15.25 3.62 22.95
N GLN A 193 15.09 4.15 24.17
CA GLN A 193 15.40 3.39 25.38
C GLN A 193 14.44 2.22 25.57
N ASP A 194 13.15 2.38 25.28
CA ASP A 194 12.17 1.31 25.36
C ASP A 194 12.53 0.16 24.40
N LEU A 195 12.91 0.51 23.16
CA LEU A 195 13.32 -0.48 22.15
C LEU A 195 14.60 -1.22 22.55
N ARG A 196 15.61 -0.52 23.09
CA ARG A 196 16.86 -1.12 23.57
C ARG A 196 16.66 -2.07 24.75
N LYS A 197 15.67 -1.78 25.61
CA LYS A 197 15.28 -2.64 26.73
C LYS A 197 14.45 -3.83 26.26
N TRP A 198 13.58 -3.63 25.29
CA TRP A 198 12.67 -4.66 24.79
C TRP A 198 13.34 -5.68 23.87
N ILE A 199 14.21 -5.23 22.96
CA ILE A 199 14.79 -6.11 21.94
C ILE A 199 15.55 -7.29 22.58
N PRO A 200 15.29 -8.53 22.15
CA PRO A 200 15.97 -9.70 22.71
C PRO A 200 17.49 -9.62 22.52
N LYS A 201 18.24 -9.94 23.57
CA LYS A 201 19.70 -10.12 23.48
C LYS A 201 20.02 -11.42 22.75
N PRO A 202 21.13 -11.47 21.98
CA PRO A 202 22.21 -10.48 21.90
C PRO A 202 22.01 -9.39 20.84
N ALA A 203 20.85 -9.28 20.19
CA ALA A 203 20.66 -8.24 19.17
C ALA A 203 20.75 -6.82 19.76
N GLU A 204 21.26 -5.91 18.93
CA GLU A 204 21.39 -4.50 19.26
C GLU A 204 20.39 -3.66 18.46
N PHE A 205 19.89 -2.61 19.11
CA PHE A 205 19.06 -1.60 18.46
C PHE A 205 19.88 -0.34 18.19
N LYS A 206 20.06 -0.03 16.91
CA LYS A 206 20.84 1.08 16.38
C LYS A 206 20.02 2.38 16.47
N ASN A 207 18.99 2.52 15.64
CA ASN A 207 18.08 3.66 15.62
C ASN A 207 16.78 3.32 14.87
N VAL A 208 15.74 4.12 15.08
CA VAL A 208 14.40 3.92 14.48
C VAL A 208 14.42 4.09 12.96
N TYR A 209 15.32 4.90 12.41
CA TYR A 209 15.39 5.13 10.97
C TYR A 209 15.88 3.90 10.20
N GLU A 210 16.85 3.17 10.75
CA GLU A 210 17.41 1.97 10.11
C GLU A 210 16.69 0.70 10.52
N GLN A 211 16.03 0.67 11.67
CA GLN A 211 15.39 -0.52 12.23
C GLN A 211 13.95 -0.25 12.66
N ASN A 212 13.16 0.36 11.75
CA ASN A 212 11.78 0.73 12.02
C ASN A 212 10.81 -0.45 12.23
N HIS A 213 11.26 -1.69 11.95
CA HIS A 213 10.54 -2.93 12.25
C HIS A 213 10.56 -3.26 13.75
N THR A 214 11.60 -2.87 14.49
CA THR A 214 11.71 -3.14 15.94
C THR A 214 10.54 -2.54 16.74
N PRO A 215 10.13 -1.26 16.53
CA PRO A 215 8.90 -0.74 17.13
C PRO A 215 7.64 -1.54 16.78
N VAL A 216 7.52 -2.06 15.56
CA VAL A 216 6.36 -2.86 15.12
C VAL A 216 6.32 -4.20 15.86
N GLN A 217 7.47 -4.87 15.99
CA GLN A 217 7.57 -6.10 16.76
C GLN A 217 7.22 -5.87 18.24
N MET A 218 7.73 -4.78 18.84
CA MET A 218 7.40 -4.41 20.22
C MET A 218 5.89 -4.17 20.38
N PHE A 219 5.29 -3.40 19.49
CA PHE A 219 3.86 -3.15 19.48
C PHE A 219 3.06 -4.46 19.39
N MET A 220 3.40 -5.33 18.44
CA MET A 220 2.73 -6.61 18.24
C MET A 220 2.88 -7.55 19.44
N ALA A 221 4.05 -7.57 20.08
CA ALA A 221 4.28 -8.36 21.29
C ALA A 221 3.43 -7.86 22.48
N GLN A 222 3.29 -6.55 22.64
CA GLN A 222 2.51 -5.92 23.71
C GLN A 222 1.00 -5.97 23.47
N ASN A 223 0.56 -6.20 22.23
CA ASN A 223 -0.84 -6.23 21.84
C ASN A 223 -1.19 -7.58 21.18
N PRO A 224 -1.28 -8.68 21.95
CA PRO A 224 -1.48 -10.03 21.43
C PRO A 224 -2.80 -10.22 20.66
N LYS A 225 -3.77 -9.30 20.82
CA LYS A 225 -5.06 -9.35 20.11
C LYS A 225 -4.95 -9.14 18.59
N TYR A 226 -3.88 -8.49 18.11
CA TYR A 226 -3.71 -8.24 16.68
C TYR A 226 -2.97 -9.38 16.00
N ASP A 227 -3.48 -9.85 14.88
CA ASP A 227 -2.78 -10.81 14.00
C ASP A 227 -2.11 -10.12 12.83
N PHE A 228 -2.53 -8.90 12.51
CA PHE A 228 -2.05 -8.17 11.35
C PHE A 228 -2.07 -6.65 11.58
N VAL A 229 -1.02 -5.97 11.18
CA VAL A 229 -0.91 -4.52 11.27
C VAL A 229 -0.40 -3.91 9.97
N TYR A 230 -1.03 -2.84 9.49
CA TYR A 230 -0.41 -1.96 8.52
C TYR A 230 0.42 -0.91 9.25
N THR A 231 1.61 -0.59 8.75
CA THR A 231 2.36 0.60 9.14
C THR A 231 2.32 1.62 8.01
N VAL A 232 2.12 2.89 8.33
CA VAL A 232 2.08 4.00 7.37
C VAL A 232 3.01 5.10 7.87
N GLU A 233 3.99 5.52 7.07
CA GLU A 233 4.83 6.69 7.38
C GLU A 233 4.07 8.00 7.27
N ASN A 234 4.53 8.99 8.04
CA ASN A 234 3.91 10.30 8.13
C ASN A 234 3.88 11.09 6.81
N ASP A 235 4.68 10.71 5.82
CA ASP A 235 4.77 11.33 4.48
C ASP A 235 4.12 10.48 3.38
N VAL A 236 3.42 9.40 3.73
CA VAL A 236 2.55 8.65 2.80
C VAL A 236 1.17 9.31 2.72
N ARG A 237 0.63 9.46 1.51
CA ARG A 237 -0.72 9.97 1.28
C ARG A 237 -1.52 9.05 0.37
N LEU A 238 -2.84 9.10 0.51
CA LEU A 238 -3.77 8.40 -0.37
C LEU A 238 -4.74 9.41 -0.99
N ILE A 239 -4.69 9.52 -2.31
CA ILE A 239 -5.77 10.08 -3.12
C ILE A 239 -6.77 8.94 -3.33
N GLY A 240 -8.03 9.16 -2.95
CA GLY A 240 -9.03 8.10 -2.77
C GLY A 240 -9.22 7.70 -1.30
N ARG A 241 -10.03 6.67 -1.05
CA ARG A 241 -10.44 6.29 0.30
C ARG A 241 -9.69 5.06 0.83
N TRP A 242 -9.32 5.11 2.11
CA TRP A 242 -8.56 4.02 2.74
C TRP A 242 -9.35 2.72 2.83
N ASP A 243 -10.64 2.78 3.13
CA ASP A 243 -11.46 1.57 3.23
C ASP A 243 -11.58 0.85 1.88
N THR A 244 -11.76 1.62 0.79
CA THR A 244 -11.77 1.06 -0.56
C THR A 244 -10.41 0.52 -0.97
N PHE A 245 -9.32 1.24 -0.67
CA PHE A 245 -7.97 0.81 -1.00
C PHE A 245 -7.61 -0.50 -0.30
N LEU A 246 -7.87 -0.60 1.01
CA LEU A 246 -7.61 -1.80 1.80
C LEU A 246 -8.50 -2.97 1.35
N SER A 247 -9.76 -2.72 1.00
CA SER A 247 -10.64 -3.73 0.41
C SER A 247 -10.14 -4.24 -0.95
N ASP A 248 -9.57 -3.36 -1.79
CA ASP A 248 -9.01 -3.75 -3.09
C ASP A 248 -7.77 -4.65 -2.88
N VAL A 249 -6.92 -4.34 -1.90
CA VAL A 249 -5.78 -5.19 -1.49
C VAL A 249 -6.24 -6.58 -1.04
N ASP A 250 -7.22 -6.65 -0.13
CA ASP A 250 -7.75 -7.94 0.37
C ASP A 250 -8.42 -8.75 -0.76
N THR A 251 -9.18 -8.09 -1.64
CA THR A 251 -9.87 -8.72 -2.77
C THR A 251 -8.88 -9.33 -3.75
N GLU A 252 -7.83 -8.59 -4.07
CA GLU A 252 -6.78 -9.07 -4.98
C GLU A 252 -5.99 -10.23 -4.39
N TYR A 253 -5.64 -10.15 -3.10
CA TYR A 253 -4.99 -11.27 -2.44
C TYR A 253 -5.87 -12.52 -2.44
N ALA A 254 -7.18 -12.36 -2.16
CA ALA A 254 -8.14 -13.46 -2.22
C ALA A 254 -8.22 -14.08 -3.63
N PHE A 255 -8.12 -13.28 -4.69
CA PHE A 255 -8.00 -13.78 -6.06
C PHE A 255 -6.75 -14.65 -6.22
N HIS A 256 -5.57 -14.19 -5.77
CA HIS A 256 -4.34 -14.97 -5.87
C HIS A 256 -4.38 -16.27 -5.09
N ARG A 257 -4.95 -16.27 -3.88
CA ARG A 257 -5.13 -17.50 -3.08
C ARG A 257 -5.97 -18.54 -3.80
N LYS A 258 -7.05 -18.13 -4.48
CA LYS A 258 -7.89 -19.05 -5.27
C LYS A 258 -7.16 -19.65 -6.47
N HIS A 259 -6.11 -19.00 -6.96
CA HIS A 259 -5.32 -19.41 -8.12
C HIS A 259 -3.90 -19.85 -7.75
N GLN A 260 -3.67 -20.21 -6.49
CA GLN A 260 -2.35 -20.65 -6.05
C GLN A 260 -1.93 -21.95 -6.75
N GLY A 261 -0.62 -22.08 -7.00
CA GLY A 261 -0.04 -23.32 -7.51
C GLY A 261 -0.23 -24.48 -6.53
N LYS A 262 -0.22 -25.72 -7.03
CA LYS A 262 -0.33 -26.93 -6.19
C LYS A 262 0.79 -27.06 -5.16
N ASP A 263 1.93 -26.42 -5.44
CA ASP A 263 3.13 -26.39 -4.62
C ASP A 263 3.20 -25.18 -3.68
N GLN A 264 2.20 -24.29 -3.71
CA GLN A 264 2.12 -23.11 -2.86
C GLN A 264 1.14 -23.31 -1.70
N ASN A 265 1.46 -22.68 -0.57
CA ASN A 265 0.61 -22.65 0.61
C ASN A 265 0.43 -21.19 1.07
N LEU A 266 -0.41 -20.43 0.36
CA LEU A 266 -0.69 -19.04 0.69
C LEU A 266 -1.58 -18.96 1.93
N SER A 267 -1.08 -18.27 2.96
CA SER A 267 -1.78 -18.06 4.23
C SER A 267 -3.10 -17.29 4.08
N ASP A 268 -4.00 -17.38 5.07
CA ASP A 268 -5.28 -16.64 5.01
C ASP A 268 -5.12 -15.13 4.91
N ILE A 269 -4.12 -14.61 5.61
CA ILE A 269 -3.66 -13.23 5.57
C ILE A 269 -2.19 -13.27 5.16
N PRO A 270 -1.71 -12.44 4.21
CA PRO A 270 -0.31 -12.44 3.85
C PRO A 270 0.57 -12.17 5.07
N ASP A 271 1.73 -12.78 5.13
CA ASP A 271 2.67 -12.54 6.22
C ASP A 271 3.33 -11.16 6.10
N LEU A 272 3.59 -10.72 4.87
CA LEU A 272 4.07 -9.41 4.49
C LEU A 272 3.23 -8.86 3.33
N VAL A 273 2.71 -7.63 3.44
CA VAL A 273 2.11 -6.89 2.31
C VAL A 273 3.00 -5.72 1.93
N THR A 274 3.35 -5.62 0.65
CA THR A 274 4.18 -4.51 0.13
C THR A 274 3.47 -3.76 -0.99
N PHE A 275 3.87 -2.49 -1.15
CA PHE A 275 3.39 -1.59 -2.21
C PHE A 275 4.49 -1.22 -3.20
N GLN A 276 5.65 -1.86 -3.06
CA GLN A 276 6.70 -1.93 -4.07
C GLN A 276 7.11 -3.40 -4.21
N SER A 277 7.44 -3.82 -5.44
CA SER A 277 7.91 -5.18 -5.69
C SER A 277 9.07 -5.55 -4.78
N VAL A 278 9.01 -6.77 -4.26
CA VAL A 278 10.05 -7.36 -3.42
C VAL A 278 11.12 -7.94 -4.34
N ARG A 279 12.37 -7.56 -4.19
CA ARG A 279 13.42 -7.92 -5.16
C ARG A 279 14.79 -8.03 -4.53
N ARG A 280 15.76 -8.60 -5.24
CA ARG A 280 17.17 -8.48 -4.85
C ARG A 280 17.57 -7.00 -4.84
N PRO A 281 18.25 -6.52 -3.78
CA PRO A 281 18.76 -5.16 -3.78
C PRO A 281 19.89 -5.00 -4.80
N ARG A 282 20.14 -3.76 -5.22
CA ARG A 282 21.23 -3.48 -6.17
C ARG A 282 22.59 -3.81 -5.55
N PRO A 283 23.57 -4.32 -6.31
CA PRO A 283 24.88 -4.70 -5.76
C PRO A 283 25.61 -3.58 -5.01
N ASP A 284 25.42 -2.34 -5.47
CA ASP A 284 26.03 -1.09 -4.99
C ASP A 284 25.21 -0.36 -3.93
N TRP A 285 24.10 -0.96 -3.44
CA TRP A 285 23.20 -0.33 -2.49
C TRP A 285 23.96 0.12 -1.23
N PRO A 286 23.92 1.41 -0.85
CA PRO A 286 24.77 1.95 0.22
C PRO A 286 24.61 1.24 1.57
N TRP A 287 23.42 0.72 1.86
CA TRP A 287 23.14 0.00 3.10
C TRP A 287 23.99 -1.26 3.25
N PHE A 288 24.39 -1.90 2.16
CA PHE A 288 25.29 -3.06 2.21
C PHE A 288 26.76 -2.73 2.44
N LYS A 289 27.14 -1.46 2.44
CA LYS A 289 28.53 -1.05 2.67
C LYS A 289 28.84 -0.89 4.15
N ALA A 290 27.81 -0.81 5.01
CA ALA A 290 28.00 -0.71 6.44
C ALA A 290 28.45 -2.07 7.01
N GLU A 291 29.54 -2.07 7.77
CA GLU A 291 30.07 -3.27 8.43
C GLU A 291 29.03 -3.94 9.33
N SER A 292 28.11 -3.15 9.91
CA SER A 292 26.99 -3.63 10.71
C SER A 292 26.10 -4.65 9.97
N GLU A 293 26.05 -4.59 8.64
CA GLU A 293 25.21 -5.49 7.84
C GLU A 293 25.89 -6.81 7.48
N ASN A 294 27.20 -6.97 7.73
CA ASN A 294 27.94 -8.18 7.33
C ASN A 294 27.39 -9.45 8.00
N ALA A 295 27.02 -9.38 9.28
CA ALA A 295 26.42 -10.50 9.99
C ALA A 295 25.08 -10.90 9.39
N CYS A 296 24.26 -9.92 9.01
CA CYS A 296 22.98 -10.12 8.36
C CYS A 296 23.13 -10.76 6.98
N LEU A 297 23.98 -10.18 6.12
CA LEU A 297 24.26 -10.72 4.79
C LEU A 297 24.81 -12.15 4.88
N LYS A 298 25.73 -12.42 5.81
CA LYS A 298 26.25 -13.77 6.04
C LYS A 298 25.16 -14.74 6.47
N LYS A 299 24.25 -14.34 7.37
CA LYS A 299 23.14 -15.20 7.82
C LYS A 299 22.22 -15.58 6.67
N PHE A 300 21.87 -14.61 5.82
CA PHE A 300 21.01 -14.86 4.66
C PHE A 300 21.76 -15.55 3.52
N GLY A 301 23.05 -15.79 3.64
CA GLY A 301 23.84 -16.51 2.63
C GLY A 301 24.28 -15.64 1.45
N GLY A 302 24.42 -14.32 1.63
CA GLY A 302 24.91 -13.41 0.59
C GLY A 302 23.88 -12.39 0.10
N LYS A 303 24.33 -11.46 -0.75
CA LYS A 303 23.50 -10.36 -1.29
C LYS A 303 22.43 -10.85 -2.27
N GLU A 304 22.69 -11.97 -2.93
CA GLU A 304 21.79 -12.64 -3.86
C GLU A 304 20.60 -13.31 -3.16
N ASN A 305 20.76 -13.61 -1.87
CA ASN A 305 19.77 -14.32 -1.07
C ASN A 305 18.95 -13.39 -0.17
N VAL A 306 19.15 -12.08 -0.24
CA VAL A 306 18.28 -11.10 0.43
C VAL A 306 17.22 -10.56 -0.52
N ARG A 307 16.15 -10.06 0.06
CA ARG A 307 15.06 -9.38 -0.65
C ARG A 307 14.84 -8.02 0.00
N SER A 308 14.48 -7.00 -0.77
CA SER A 308 14.08 -5.69 -0.26
C SER A 308 12.83 -5.13 -0.95
N SER A 309 12.18 -4.21 -0.26
CA SER A 309 11.09 -3.38 -0.75
C SER A 309 11.09 -2.04 0.02
N LEU A 310 10.50 -1.00 -0.55
CA LEU A 310 10.32 0.30 0.11
C LEU A 310 9.33 0.16 1.28
N GLY A 311 9.82 0.32 2.52
CA GLY A 311 9.05 0.04 3.75
C GLY A 311 8.29 1.22 4.35
N VAL A 312 7.86 2.15 3.51
CA VAL A 312 7.13 3.38 3.93
C VAL A 312 5.65 3.09 4.21
N MET A 313 5.11 2.06 3.57
CA MET A 313 3.87 1.41 3.95
C MET A 313 4.01 -0.10 3.76
N TRP A 314 3.71 -0.88 4.80
CA TRP A 314 3.78 -2.34 4.79
C TRP A 314 2.69 -2.93 5.69
N GLY A 315 2.22 -4.12 5.33
CA GLY A 315 1.38 -4.95 6.19
C GLY A 315 2.19 -6.07 6.82
N TRP A 316 1.98 -6.34 8.09
CA TRP A 316 2.78 -7.25 8.91
C TRP A 316 1.88 -8.22 9.64
N SER A 317 2.05 -9.51 9.40
CA SER A 317 1.45 -10.53 10.25
C SER A 317 2.20 -10.69 11.57
N ARG A 318 1.51 -11.26 12.57
CA ARG A 318 2.14 -11.75 13.80
C ARG A 318 3.25 -12.76 13.52
N LYS A 319 3.01 -13.71 12.61
CA LYS A 319 3.99 -14.74 12.25
C LYS A 319 5.30 -14.14 11.73
N LEU A 320 5.22 -13.10 10.90
CA LEU A 320 6.40 -12.36 10.44
C LEU A 320 7.11 -11.64 11.60
N THR A 321 6.38 -10.92 12.46
CA THR A 321 7.00 -10.22 13.59
C THR A 321 7.63 -11.16 14.61
N ASP A 322 7.04 -12.32 14.83
CA ASP A 322 7.58 -13.37 15.69
C ASP A 322 8.85 -13.96 15.06
N SER A 323 8.83 -14.23 13.74
CA SER A 323 10.01 -14.69 13.00
C SER A 323 11.15 -13.68 13.09
N LEU A 324 10.89 -12.38 12.89
CA LEU A 324 11.90 -11.33 13.07
C LEU A 324 12.48 -11.33 14.49
N THR A 325 11.62 -11.56 15.50
CA THR A 325 12.03 -11.62 16.90
C THR A 325 12.93 -12.83 17.16
N ASP A 326 12.69 -13.96 16.51
CA ASP A 326 13.56 -15.13 16.59
C ASP A 326 14.93 -14.89 15.94
N TYR A 327 15.00 -14.14 14.85
CA TYR A 327 16.28 -13.66 14.31
C TYR A 327 16.99 -12.71 15.28
N ASN A 328 16.25 -11.83 15.99
CA ASN A 328 16.83 -10.97 17.02
C ASN A 328 17.40 -11.77 18.20
N LYS A 329 16.76 -12.85 18.64
CA LYS A 329 17.32 -13.77 19.65
C LYS A 329 18.64 -14.41 19.21
N GLY A 330 18.86 -14.52 17.89
CA GLY A 330 20.13 -14.94 17.29
C GLY A 330 21.16 -13.83 17.11
N GLY A 331 20.89 -12.61 17.59
CA GLY A 331 21.79 -11.46 17.49
C GLY A 331 21.64 -10.60 16.25
N LEU A 332 20.65 -10.87 15.39
CA LEU A 332 20.50 -10.16 14.11
C LEU A 332 19.44 -9.09 14.19
N ASN A 333 19.78 -7.87 13.80
CA ASN A 333 18.82 -6.77 13.66
C ASN A 333 19.25 -5.87 12.50
N CYS A 334 18.79 -6.21 11.30
CA CYS A 334 19.33 -5.68 10.05
C CYS A 334 18.58 -4.41 9.60
N TYR A 335 19.06 -3.76 8.54
CA TYR A 335 18.33 -2.64 7.93
C TYR A 335 16.92 -3.05 7.46
N PHE A 336 15.92 -2.28 7.87
CA PHE A 336 14.51 -2.68 7.80
C PHE A 336 14.02 -3.02 6.39
N GLU A 337 14.45 -2.27 5.36
CA GLU A 337 13.94 -2.43 3.99
C GLU A 337 14.29 -3.78 3.38
N TYR A 338 15.32 -4.45 3.88
CA TYR A 338 15.64 -5.82 3.46
C TYR A 338 15.43 -6.87 4.55
N PHE A 339 15.40 -6.49 5.83
CA PHE A 339 15.30 -7.48 6.89
C PHE A 339 13.98 -8.24 6.84
N ALA A 340 12.85 -7.52 6.83
CA ALA A 340 11.53 -8.15 6.82
C ALA A 340 11.25 -8.95 5.54
N PRO A 341 11.53 -8.43 4.32
CA PRO A 341 11.35 -9.23 3.11
C PRO A 341 12.29 -10.44 3.04
N SER A 342 13.53 -10.33 3.55
CA SER A 342 14.46 -11.46 3.58
C SER A 342 14.04 -12.53 4.58
N VAL A 343 13.60 -12.16 5.79
CA VAL A 343 13.04 -13.12 6.74
C VAL A 343 11.82 -13.80 6.15
N ALA A 344 10.91 -13.06 5.50
CA ALA A 344 9.75 -13.65 4.86
C ALA A 344 10.15 -14.68 3.79
N TYR A 345 11.11 -14.35 2.92
CA TYR A 345 11.62 -15.25 1.90
C TYR A 345 12.28 -16.51 2.49
N HIS A 346 13.15 -16.37 3.49
CA HIS A 346 13.90 -17.50 4.07
C HIS A 346 13.06 -18.41 4.97
N GLN A 347 11.92 -17.92 5.47
CA GLN A 347 11.00 -18.66 6.34
C GLN A 347 9.78 -19.19 5.59
N ASP A 348 9.81 -19.19 4.24
CA ASP A 348 8.68 -19.58 3.38
C ASP A 348 7.37 -18.87 3.79
N LEU A 349 7.45 -17.61 4.21
CA LEU A 349 6.28 -16.80 4.56
C LEU A 349 5.63 -16.23 3.29
N THR A 350 4.33 -15.97 3.34
CA THR A 350 3.60 -15.44 2.19
C THR A 350 3.82 -13.94 2.06
N THR A 351 4.52 -13.50 1.02
CA THR A 351 4.69 -12.08 0.70
C THR A 351 3.79 -11.68 -0.46
N PHE A 352 2.88 -10.74 -0.22
CA PHE A 352 1.98 -10.19 -1.23
C PHE A 352 2.39 -8.77 -1.62
N PHE A 353 2.80 -8.61 -2.87
CA PHE A 353 2.98 -7.30 -3.48
C PHE A 353 1.68 -6.85 -4.14
N TYR A 354 1.08 -5.78 -3.63
CA TYR A 354 -0.08 -5.15 -4.26
C TYR A 354 0.37 -4.11 -5.28
N GLN A 355 0.11 -4.37 -6.56
CA GLN A 355 0.48 -3.48 -7.66
C GLN A 355 -0.53 -2.34 -7.80
N HIS A 356 -0.43 -1.35 -6.93
CA HIS A 356 -1.21 -0.13 -7.04
C HIS A 356 -0.82 0.71 -8.27
N PRO A 357 -1.71 1.56 -8.80
CA PRO A 357 -1.39 2.41 -9.94
C PRO A 357 -0.30 3.42 -9.59
N LEU A 358 0.58 3.68 -10.56
CA LEU A 358 1.66 4.65 -10.48
C LEU A 358 1.54 5.68 -11.61
N TYR A 359 1.91 6.92 -11.33
CA TYR A 359 1.80 8.02 -12.30
C TYR A 359 3.12 8.76 -12.47
N CYS A 360 3.67 8.76 -13.68
CA CYS A 360 4.96 9.40 -13.98
C CYS A 360 4.77 10.73 -14.72
N PRO A 361 5.56 11.77 -14.41
CA PRO A 361 5.50 13.03 -15.14
C PRO A 361 6.21 12.89 -16.49
N ASN A 362 5.51 13.25 -17.58
CA ASN A 362 6.02 13.41 -18.93
C ASN A 362 6.76 12.19 -19.52
N ARG A 363 6.45 10.95 -19.07
CA ARG A 363 7.16 9.73 -19.52
C ARG A 363 6.22 8.51 -19.62
N PRO A 364 6.20 7.82 -20.79
CA PRO A 364 5.29 6.68 -21.01
C PRO A 364 5.82 5.38 -20.41
N SER A 365 7.01 5.45 -19.82
CA SER A 365 7.65 4.36 -19.12
C SER A 365 8.15 4.84 -17.76
N PRO A 366 8.03 4.00 -16.71
CA PRO A 366 8.64 4.29 -15.43
C PRO A 366 10.16 4.44 -15.60
N SER A 367 10.80 5.17 -14.68
CA SER A 367 12.26 5.34 -14.69
C SER A 367 13.00 4.02 -14.64
N GLU A 368 12.37 3.00 -14.04
CA GLU A 368 12.87 1.63 -14.05
C GLU A 368 11.69 0.65 -14.19
N ARG A 369 11.87 -0.40 -14.99
CA ARG A 369 10.98 -1.57 -15.01
C ARG A 369 11.75 -2.73 -14.42
N HIS A 370 11.15 -3.43 -13.46
CA HIS A 370 11.74 -4.63 -12.90
C HIS A 370 10.84 -5.81 -13.22
N SER A 371 11.44 -6.85 -13.79
CA SER A 371 10.81 -8.18 -13.83
C SER A 371 11.50 -8.97 -12.74
N MET A 372 10.73 -9.62 -11.87
CA MET A 372 11.33 -10.63 -11.00
C MET A 372 11.63 -11.86 -11.84
N VAL A 373 12.85 -12.37 -11.71
CA VAL A 373 13.12 -13.73 -12.21
C VAL A 373 12.43 -14.73 -11.29
N PRO A 374 11.99 -15.90 -11.78
CA PRO A 374 11.25 -16.87 -10.97
C PRO A 374 11.92 -17.26 -9.66
N GLU A 375 13.25 -17.25 -9.60
CA GLU A 375 14.06 -17.58 -8.43
C GLU A 375 14.02 -16.50 -7.34
N ASP A 376 13.51 -15.30 -7.67
CA ASP A 376 13.33 -14.20 -6.71
C ASP A 376 12.00 -14.24 -5.97
N VAL A 377 11.03 -14.95 -6.54
CA VAL A 377 9.69 -15.12 -5.98
C VAL A 377 9.75 -16.09 -4.82
N GLY A 378 9.24 -15.70 -3.65
CA GLY A 378 9.13 -16.59 -2.50
C GLY A 378 8.27 -17.81 -2.83
N LYS A 379 8.56 -18.95 -2.20
CA LYS A 379 7.85 -20.22 -2.44
C LYS A 379 6.32 -20.07 -2.37
N ASN A 380 5.86 -19.32 -1.37
CA ASN A 380 4.43 -19.09 -1.10
C ASN A 380 3.92 -17.74 -1.60
N ASP A 381 4.68 -17.04 -2.44
CA ASP A 381 4.27 -15.73 -2.94
C ASP A 381 3.31 -15.83 -4.14
N PRO A 382 2.30 -14.95 -4.26
CA PRO A 382 1.45 -14.88 -5.45
C PRO A 382 2.21 -14.72 -6.77
N ARG A 383 2.22 -15.77 -7.60
CA ARG A 383 2.97 -15.78 -8.86
C ARG A 383 2.41 -14.85 -9.94
N LEU A 384 1.08 -14.73 -10.03
CA LEU A 384 0.40 -14.02 -11.12
C LEU A 384 0.65 -12.49 -11.13
N VAL A 385 0.98 -11.88 -9.99
CA VAL A 385 1.24 -10.42 -9.89
C VAL A 385 2.73 -10.07 -9.97
N GLN A 386 3.60 -11.08 -9.86
CA GLN A 386 5.04 -10.88 -9.71
C GLN A 386 5.82 -10.99 -11.03
N TYR A 387 5.25 -11.61 -12.07
CA TYR A 387 5.96 -11.86 -13.33
C TYR A 387 5.79 -10.77 -14.40
N ASP A 388 4.77 -9.91 -14.29
CA ASP A 388 4.62 -8.79 -15.20
C ASP A 388 5.64 -7.69 -14.87
N LYS A 389 6.10 -6.94 -15.89
CA LYS A 389 7.05 -5.82 -15.72
C LYS A 389 6.47 -4.79 -14.75
N VAL A 390 6.87 -4.86 -13.48
CA VAL A 390 6.39 -3.98 -12.44
C VAL A 390 7.03 -2.61 -12.61
N ALA A 391 6.20 -1.59 -12.76
CA ALA A 391 6.63 -0.21 -12.72
C ALA A 391 7.08 0.14 -11.30
N VAL A 392 8.22 0.83 -11.17
CA VAL A 392 8.66 1.39 -9.88
C VAL A 392 8.94 2.87 -10.02
N GLY A 393 8.84 3.57 -8.89
CA GLY A 393 9.12 4.99 -8.80
C GLY A 393 7.90 5.86 -9.07
N CYS A 394 8.16 7.08 -9.55
CA CYS A 394 7.12 8.06 -9.88
C CYS A 394 6.34 8.53 -8.64
N THR A 395 5.03 8.31 -8.55
CA THR A 395 4.24 8.71 -7.37
C THR A 395 4.57 7.92 -6.11
N TYR A 396 5.29 6.80 -6.18
CA TYR A 396 5.68 6.02 -5.01
C TYR A 396 7.18 5.65 -5.09
N TYR A 397 8.00 6.46 -4.42
CA TYR A 397 9.46 6.34 -4.45
C TYR A 397 10.10 6.91 -3.18
N PHE A 398 11.40 6.78 -2.97
CA PHE A 398 12.05 7.35 -1.76
C PHE A 398 12.41 8.85 -1.90
N VAL A 399 12.42 9.39 -3.13
CA VAL A 399 12.80 10.79 -3.41
C VAL A 399 11.57 11.65 -3.73
N LYS A 400 11.43 12.77 -3.01
CA LYS A 400 10.28 13.68 -3.13
C LYS A 400 10.05 14.28 -4.52
N VAL A 401 11.11 14.47 -5.32
CA VAL A 401 11.02 15.14 -6.64
C VAL A 401 10.07 14.43 -7.61
N HIS A 402 9.82 13.13 -7.43
CA HIS A 402 8.96 12.36 -8.31
C HIS A 402 7.48 12.34 -7.88
N ALA A 403 7.23 12.30 -6.56
CA ALA A 403 5.89 12.12 -6.02
C ALA A 403 5.25 13.42 -5.52
N GLN A 404 6.04 14.31 -4.91
CA GLN A 404 5.51 15.54 -4.32
C GLN A 404 4.81 16.44 -5.35
N PRO A 405 5.35 16.67 -6.57
CA PRO A 405 4.65 17.50 -7.55
C PRO A 405 3.25 17.00 -7.92
N PHE A 406 3.01 15.68 -7.93
CA PHE A 406 1.69 15.08 -8.19
C PHE A 406 0.66 15.54 -7.14
N TRP A 407 1.10 15.59 -5.88
CA TRP A 407 0.29 16.03 -4.75
C TRP A 407 0.12 17.55 -4.71
N GLU A 408 1.20 18.32 -4.86
CA GLU A 408 1.17 19.78 -4.69
C GLU A 408 0.27 20.46 -5.71
N THR A 409 0.35 20.03 -6.97
CA THR A 409 -0.47 20.57 -8.06
C THR A 409 -1.95 20.25 -7.88
N TRP A 410 -2.27 19.06 -7.36
CA TRP A 410 -3.64 18.67 -7.04
C TRP A 410 -4.21 19.45 -5.85
N HIS A 411 -3.42 19.64 -4.79
CA HIS A 411 -3.83 20.42 -3.63
C HIS A 411 -4.02 21.92 -3.96
N ARG A 412 -3.11 22.50 -4.77
CA ARG A 412 -3.15 23.94 -5.08
C ARG A 412 -4.20 24.32 -6.12
N ASN A 413 -4.70 23.38 -6.90
CA ASN A 413 -5.70 23.63 -7.92
C ASN A 413 -7.04 22.95 -7.55
N PRO A 414 -8.06 23.72 -7.12
CA PRO A 414 -9.37 23.17 -6.78
C PRO A 414 -10.09 22.43 -7.91
N GLU A 415 -9.80 22.77 -9.17
CA GLU A 415 -10.38 22.13 -10.35
C GLU A 415 -9.63 20.85 -10.76
N ALA A 416 -8.40 20.68 -10.26
CA ALA A 416 -7.63 19.50 -10.55
C ALA A 416 -8.27 18.28 -9.89
N CYS A 417 -8.39 17.22 -10.67
CA CYS A 417 -8.80 15.92 -10.17
C CYS A 417 -7.67 14.92 -10.38
N ARG A 418 -7.53 13.96 -9.47
CA ARG A 418 -6.57 12.86 -9.58
C ARG A 418 -7.25 11.50 -9.41
N PRO A 419 -6.88 10.49 -10.21
CA PRO A 419 -7.33 9.13 -9.95
C PRO A 419 -6.76 8.63 -8.61
N PRO A 420 -7.31 7.52 -8.07
CA PRO A 420 -6.77 6.90 -6.86
C PRO A 420 -5.27 6.63 -6.98
N ALA A 421 -4.53 7.02 -5.95
CA ALA A 421 -3.07 6.95 -5.93
C ALA A 421 -2.55 6.87 -4.49
N LEU A 422 -1.69 5.87 -4.23
CA LEU A 422 -0.81 5.89 -3.08
C LEU A 422 0.43 6.72 -3.44
N VAL A 423 0.69 7.78 -2.67
CA VAL A 423 1.71 8.78 -2.97
C VAL A 423 2.76 8.82 -1.88
N HIS A 424 4.03 8.67 -2.24
CA HIS A 424 5.15 8.80 -1.32
C HIS A 424 6.44 9.26 -2.05
N PRO A 425 7.18 10.23 -1.49
CA PRO A 425 6.89 10.93 -0.24
C PRO A 425 6.23 12.29 -0.50
N VAL A 426 5.38 12.74 0.43
CA VAL A 426 4.85 14.11 0.52
C VAL A 426 5.48 14.79 1.74
N LYS A 427 6.51 15.62 1.53
CA LYS A 427 7.34 16.19 2.60
C LYS A 427 7.24 17.72 2.71
N GLY A 428 7.43 18.22 3.94
CA GLY A 428 7.60 19.63 4.27
C GLY A 428 6.69 20.07 5.41
N ASP A 429 7.06 21.12 6.14
CA ASP A 429 6.37 21.62 7.34
C ASP A 429 4.90 22.01 7.10
N TYR A 430 4.53 22.23 5.84
CA TYR A 430 3.15 22.49 5.45
C TYR A 430 2.29 21.21 5.43
N TYR A 431 2.88 20.07 5.08
CA TYR A 431 2.19 18.79 4.89
C TYR A 431 2.38 17.81 6.06
N ASN A 432 3.48 17.94 6.79
CA ASN A 432 3.91 17.08 7.91
C ASN A 432 4.19 17.93 9.15
#